data_AF-A0A356X512-F1
#
_entry.id   AF-A0A356X512-F1
#
_cell.length_a   1.000
_cell.length_b   1.000
_cell.length_c   1.000
_cell.angle_alpha   90.00
_cell.angle_beta   90.00
_cell.angle_gamma   90.00
#
_symmetry.space_group_name_H-M   'P 1'
#
loop_
_entity.id
_entity.type
_entity.pdbx_description
1 polymer ?
#
loop_
_entity_poly.entity_id
_entity_poly.type
_entity_poly.pdbx_seq_one_letter_code
_entity_poly.pdbx_strand_id
1 'polypeptide(L)'
;AEFLHDEALMQPLQERYNSMVNELLDKWFTHFEDYKEEQTGLFKQQIEKHQESLAIIVGDGITYEIAEEIVSSVDHKLKVEKNTMLADLPSVTDNNMSKMYMSDGSWTKDKSKREKYLKEQFSDKRITFVDLEQINPSISDFDVAVCSYKDIDDIGEKMQHKALKYLNKIKETLADKIVELEKLGFQNIYLVSDHGFVLTGILKESDKIEYSPSGENSKSERFVALKQKPQVPNTLFPIEKSYLEYNHLVVSKNLRSFKTTGAYGFAHGGASPQELIVPCFKFSSGNTVDKLKIEIGNKADLQEVEGENFEIRLQAPKGGQDLFSVDRKCRILVYAGEEEIASSDVISLEAGNTLKREFSFDGNNEVSVHVIDAETKEHLDKVTVTKSSGRDLGGLL
;
A
#
# COMPACT_ATOMS: atom_id res chain seq x y z
N ALA A 1 4.74 29.10 4.82
CA ALA A 1 3.93 28.78 6.02
C ALA A 1 4.03 29.81 7.15
N GLU A 2 4.69 30.95 6.96
CA GLU A 2 4.80 32.01 7.98
C GLU A 2 3.46 32.70 8.27
N PHE A 3 2.54 32.75 7.29
CA PHE A 3 1.27 33.47 7.39
C PHE A 3 0.07 32.62 7.80
N LEU A 4 0.25 31.32 8.09
CA LEU A 4 -0.86 30.41 8.43
C LEU A 4 -1.61 30.79 9.73
N HIS A 5 -1.02 31.67 10.54
CA HIS A 5 -1.62 32.18 11.78
C HIS A 5 -2.09 33.64 11.67
N ASP A 6 -1.88 34.28 10.53
CA ASP A 6 -2.34 35.65 10.30
C ASP A 6 -3.82 35.61 9.89
N GLU A 7 -4.72 35.86 10.85
CA GLU A 7 -6.17 35.84 10.62
C GLU A 7 -6.60 36.83 9.53
N ALA A 8 -5.96 38.00 9.44
CA ALA A 8 -6.32 39.01 8.45
C ALA A 8 -6.00 38.56 7.01
N LEU A 9 -4.98 37.73 6.84
CA LEU A 9 -4.62 37.13 5.54
C LEU A 9 -5.38 35.83 5.27
N MET A 10 -5.53 34.97 6.28
CA MET A 10 -6.11 33.64 6.12
C MET A 10 -7.63 33.66 6.01
N GLN A 11 -8.31 34.54 6.75
CA GLN A 11 -9.78 34.56 6.78
C GLN A 11 -10.39 34.81 5.38
N PRO A 12 -9.94 35.81 4.58
CA PRO A 12 -10.49 36.00 3.23
C PRO A 12 -10.26 34.81 2.29
N LEU A 13 -9.11 34.13 2.42
CA LEU A 13 -8.80 32.94 1.62
C LEU A 13 -9.69 31.75 2.03
N GLN A 14 -9.88 31.55 3.34
CA GLN A 14 -10.74 30.51 3.89
C GLN A 14 -12.22 30.74 3.51
N GLU A 15 -12.71 31.98 3.58
CA GLU A 15 -14.07 32.33 3.16
C GLU A 15 -14.28 32.07 1.67
N ARG A 16 -13.33 32.46 0.83
CA ARG A 16 -13.36 32.17 -0.61
C ARG A 16 -13.36 30.67 -0.89
N TYR A 17 -12.47 29.91 -0.25
CA TYR A 17 -12.41 28.45 -0.38
C TYR A 17 -13.72 27.79 0.04
N ASN A 18 -14.26 28.17 1.20
CA ASN A 18 -15.53 27.65 1.71
C ASN A 18 -16.70 27.97 0.77
N SER A 19 -16.74 29.17 0.17
CA SER A 19 -17.77 29.52 -0.82
C SER A 19 -17.71 28.58 -2.03
N MET A 20 -16.52 28.34 -2.59
CA MET A 20 -16.34 27.46 -3.75
C MET A 20 -16.68 26.01 -3.42
N VAL A 21 -16.24 25.52 -2.25
CA VAL A 21 -16.48 24.15 -1.83
C VAL A 21 -17.95 23.92 -1.48
N ASN A 22 -18.65 24.89 -0.89
CA ASN A 22 -20.07 24.72 -0.56
C ASN A 22 -20.93 24.50 -1.81
N GLU A 23 -20.62 25.15 -2.95
CA GLU A 23 -21.30 24.89 -4.23
C GLU A 23 -21.09 23.45 -4.72
N LEU A 24 -19.88 22.92 -4.54
CA LEU A 24 -19.56 21.53 -4.86
C LEU A 24 -20.28 20.56 -3.91
N LEU A 25 -20.26 20.84 -2.60
CA LEU A 25 -20.83 19.97 -1.58
C LEU A 25 -22.35 19.89 -1.66
N ASP A 26 -23.04 20.98 -2.04
CA ASP A 26 -24.48 20.96 -2.28
C ASP A 26 -24.86 19.93 -3.35
N LYS A 27 -24.10 19.90 -4.46
CA LYS A 27 -24.28 18.88 -5.51
C LYS A 27 -23.85 17.49 -5.05
N TRP A 28 -22.74 17.38 -4.33
CA TRP A 28 -22.24 16.11 -3.79
C TRP A 28 -23.30 15.43 -2.91
N PHE A 29 -23.85 16.16 -1.92
CA PHE A 29 -24.86 15.63 -1.01
C PHE A 29 -26.25 15.44 -1.63
N THR A 30 -26.51 16.04 -2.79
CA THR A 30 -27.71 15.73 -3.59
C THR A 30 -27.66 14.32 -4.18
N HIS A 31 -26.47 13.79 -4.47
CA HIS A 31 -26.26 12.47 -5.07
C HIS A 31 -25.63 11.44 -4.13
N PHE A 32 -25.40 11.80 -2.87
CA PHE A 32 -24.61 10.99 -1.94
C PHE A 32 -25.29 9.68 -1.54
N GLU A 33 -26.61 9.55 -1.70
CA GLU A 33 -27.33 8.29 -1.46
C GLU A 33 -26.85 7.15 -2.36
N ASP A 34 -26.31 7.46 -3.54
CA ASP A 34 -25.76 6.48 -4.48
C ASP A 34 -24.28 6.14 -4.23
N TYR A 35 -23.65 6.75 -3.21
CA TYR A 35 -22.24 6.54 -2.90
C TYR A 35 -21.95 5.08 -2.52
N LYS A 36 -20.91 4.51 -3.12
CA LYS A 36 -20.41 3.17 -2.81
C LYS A 36 -18.89 3.21 -2.70
N GLU A 37 -18.40 2.65 -1.61
CA GLU A 37 -16.96 2.49 -1.39
C GLU A 37 -16.37 1.42 -2.32
N GLU A 38 -15.07 1.52 -2.55
CA GLU A 38 -14.28 0.64 -3.42
C GLU A 38 -13.06 0.06 -2.69
N GLN A 39 -12.98 0.22 -1.36
CA GLN A 39 -11.87 -0.21 -0.52
C GLN A 39 -11.96 -1.67 -0.08
N THR A 40 -13.16 -2.22 0.10
CA THR A 40 -13.32 -3.59 0.62
C THR A 40 -12.57 -4.60 -0.24
N GLY A 41 -11.55 -5.24 0.33
CA GLY A 41 -10.73 -6.24 -0.34
C GLY A 41 -9.74 -5.70 -1.37
N LEU A 42 -9.45 -4.40 -1.36
CA LEU A 42 -8.53 -3.75 -2.31
C LEU A 42 -7.22 -4.52 -2.49
N PHE A 43 -6.58 -4.95 -1.41
CA PHE A 43 -5.25 -5.57 -1.50
C PHE A 43 -5.31 -6.91 -2.21
N LYS A 44 -6.33 -7.72 -1.90
CA LYS A 44 -6.59 -8.97 -2.62
C LYS A 44 -6.79 -8.69 -4.11
N GLN A 45 -7.62 -7.71 -4.44
CA GLN A 45 -7.89 -7.33 -5.82
C GLN A 45 -6.63 -6.90 -6.58
N GLN A 46 -5.72 -6.14 -5.96
CA GLN A 46 -4.47 -5.74 -6.62
C GLN A 46 -3.49 -6.91 -6.74
N ILE A 47 -3.37 -7.76 -5.72
CA ILE A 47 -2.48 -8.94 -5.77
C ILE A 47 -2.93 -9.91 -6.86
N GLU A 48 -4.24 -10.16 -7.01
CA GLU A 48 -4.78 -11.06 -8.04
C GLU A 48 -4.61 -10.54 -9.48
N LYS A 49 -4.47 -9.21 -9.64
CA LYS A 49 -4.27 -8.58 -10.97
C LYS A 49 -2.86 -8.74 -11.52
N HIS A 50 -1.87 -9.04 -10.68
CA HIS A 50 -0.46 -9.05 -11.07
C HIS A 50 0.16 -10.42 -10.82
N GLN A 51 0.89 -10.93 -11.81
CA GLN A 51 1.73 -12.12 -11.63
C GLN A 51 3.13 -11.72 -11.17
N GLU A 52 3.57 -10.54 -11.60
CA GLU A 52 4.84 -9.89 -11.28
C GLU A 52 4.87 -9.34 -9.85
N SER A 53 6.06 -8.93 -9.41
CA SER A 53 6.27 -8.34 -8.08
C SER A 53 5.44 -7.07 -7.89
N LEU A 54 4.82 -6.96 -6.71
CA LEU A 54 3.90 -5.89 -6.34
C LEU A 54 4.28 -5.24 -5.01
N ALA A 55 4.50 -3.93 -5.00
CA ALA A 55 4.51 -3.14 -3.78
C ALA A 55 3.23 -2.32 -3.65
N ILE A 56 2.64 -2.28 -2.47
CA ILE A 56 1.49 -1.42 -2.14
C ILE A 56 1.92 -0.50 -1.00
N ILE A 57 2.16 0.77 -1.32
CA ILE A 57 2.32 1.85 -0.35
C ILE A 57 0.93 2.26 0.12
N VAL A 58 0.70 2.13 1.42
CA VAL A 58 -0.55 2.48 2.08
C VAL A 58 -0.32 3.73 2.93
N GLY A 59 -0.77 4.86 2.42
CA GLY A 59 -0.75 6.13 3.14
C GLY A 59 -1.88 6.24 4.16
N ASP A 60 -1.56 6.79 5.33
CA ASP A 60 -2.51 7.25 6.34
C ASP A 60 -2.79 8.73 6.07
N GLY A 61 -3.94 9.04 5.45
CA GLY A 61 -4.33 10.42 5.15
C GLY A 61 -3.71 11.07 3.89
N ILE A 62 -3.34 10.32 2.85
CA ILE A 62 -2.91 10.90 1.56
C ILE A 62 -4.12 11.30 0.71
N THR A 63 -4.30 12.59 0.43
CA THR A 63 -5.34 13.06 -0.50
C THR A 63 -4.92 12.85 -1.96
N TYR A 64 -5.90 12.86 -2.87
CA TYR A 64 -5.64 12.75 -4.31
C TYR A 64 -4.69 13.85 -4.81
N GLU A 65 -4.86 15.09 -4.35
CA GLU A 65 -4.03 16.23 -4.76
C GLU A 65 -2.58 16.07 -4.29
N ILE A 66 -2.37 15.54 -3.08
CA ILE A 66 -1.02 15.25 -2.58
C ILE A 66 -0.37 14.16 -3.44
N ALA A 67 -1.13 13.13 -3.82
CA ALA A 67 -0.63 12.10 -4.73
C ALA A 67 -0.26 12.65 -6.11
N GLU A 68 -1.05 13.58 -6.67
CA GLU A 68 -0.72 14.29 -7.91
C GLU A 68 0.62 15.04 -7.79
N GLU A 69 0.85 15.71 -6.67
CA GLU A 69 2.12 16.40 -6.42
C GLU A 69 3.28 15.42 -6.24
N ILE A 70 3.08 14.27 -5.60
CA ILE A 70 4.11 13.20 -5.51
C ILE A 70 4.52 12.75 -6.90
N VAL A 71 3.56 12.52 -7.81
CA VAL A 71 3.85 12.11 -9.19
C VAL A 71 4.76 13.13 -9.89
N SER A 72 4.59 14.43 -9.61
CA SER A 72 5.45 15.46 -10.19
C SER A 72 6.90 15.42 -9.68
N SER A 73 7.14 14.80 -8.53
CA SER A 73 8.46 14.62 -7.90
C SER A 73 9.12 13.28 -8.23
N VAL A 74 8.39 12.31 -8.76
CA VAL A 74 8.90 10.99 -9.16
C VAL A 74 9.70 11.09 -10.47
N ASP A 75 10.77 10.30 -10.61
CA ASP A 75 11.57 10.21 -11.84
C ASP A 75 10.67 9.96 -13.06
N HIS A 76 10.78 10.81 -14.09
CA HIS A 76 9.97 10.79 -15.31
C HIS A 76 10.09 9.48 -16.12
N LYS A 77 10.96 8.54 -15.75
CA LYS A 77 11.08 7.22 -16.38
C LYS A 77 9.97 6.23 -15.97
N LEU A 78 9.29 6.45 -14.85
CA LEU A 78 8.18 5.59 -14.44
C LEU A 78 6.91 5.96 -15.20
N LYS A 79 6.23 4.95 -15.75
CA LYS A 79 4.88 5.08 -16.26
C LYS A 79 3.94 5.16 -15.06
N VAL A 80 3.10 6.19 -15.05
CA VAL A 80 2.12 6.44 -13.99
C VAL A 80 0.71 6.34 -14.53
N GLU A 81 -0.11 5.49 -13.91
CA GLU A 81 -1.55 5.39 -14.14
C GLU A 81 -2.28 5.96 -12.93
N LYS A 82 -2.98 7.08 -13.14
CA LYS A 82 -3.65 7.85 -12.09
C LYS A 82 -5.12 7.44 -12.01
N ASN A 83 -5.46 6.61 -11.04
CA ASN A 83 -6.84 6.26 -10.73
C ASN A 83 -7.26 6.80 -9.36
N THR A 84 -8.56 6.88 -9.15
CA THR A 84 -9.17 7.17 -7.85
C THR A 84 -9.65 5.88 -7.20
N MET A 85 -9.93 5.96 -5.92
CA MET A 85 -10.69 4.97 -5.17
C MET A 85 -11.63 5.70 -4.22
N LEU A 86 -12.84 5.18 -4.06
CA LEU A 86 -13.82 5.69 -3.12
C LEU A 86 -13.66 5.03 -1.74
N ALA A 87 -13.32 5.83 -0.71
CA ALA A 87 -13.06 5.35 0.63
C ALA A 87 -14.35 4.98 1.39
N ASP A 88 -14.23 4.14 2.43
CA ASP A 88 -15.39 3.80 3.25
C ASP A 88 -15.67 4.86 4.35
N LEU A 89 -16.85 4.74 4.96
CA LEU A 89 -17.35 5.59 6.04
C LEU A 89 -17.45 4.84 7.39
N PRO A 90 -17.17 5.51 8.53
CA PRO A 90 -16.53 6.82 8.61
C PRO A 90 -15.11 6.74 8.04
N SER A 91 -14.64 7.83 7.42
CA SER A 91 -13.34 7.88 6.73
C SER A 91 -12.17 8.00 7.71
N VAL A 92 -12.06 7.02 8.61
CA VAL A 92 -11.06 6.94 9.68
C VAL A 92 -10.17 5.74 9.47
N THR A 93 -8.93 5.84 9.94
CA THR A 93 -7.89 4.83 9.77
C THR A 93 -8.36 3.42 10.14
N ASP A 94 -8.96 3.22 11.32
CA ASP A 94 -9.33 1.88 11.78
C ASP A 94 -10.43 1.22 10.93
N ASN A 95 -11.36 2.00 10.40
CA ASN A 95 -12.39 1.52 9.49
C ASN A 95 -11.79 1.16 8.13
N ASN A 96 -11.14 2.12 7.49
CA ASN A 96 -10.77 2.01 6.08
C ASN A 96 -9.56 1.10 5.88
N MET A 97 -8.59 1.14 6.80
CA MET A 97 -7.50 0.16 6.82
C MET A 97 -8.00 -1.26 7.10
N SER A 98 -9.15 -1.45 7.76
CA SER A 98 -9.77 -2.77 7.84
C SER A 98 -10.39 -3.16 6.51
N LYS A 99 -11.14 -2.27 5.85
CA LYS A 99 -11.79 -2.58 4.57
C LYS A 99 -10.79 -2.99 3.49
N MET A 100 -9.67 -2.29 3.36
CA MET A 100 -8.62 -2.61 2.38
C MET A 100 -8.10 -4.05 2.45
N TYR A 101 -7.98 -4.60 3.67
CA TYR A 101 -7.48 -5.97 3.89
C TYR A 101 -8.59 -7.02 3.81
N MET A 102 -9.75 -6.75 4.42
CA MET A 102 -10.78 -7.76 4.71
C MET A 102 -11.76 -7.91 3.54
N SER A 103 -11.41 -8.75 2.56
CA SER A 103 -12.23 -8.98 1.35
C SER A 103 -13.60 -9.64 1.61
N ASP A 104 -13.80 -10.25 2.78
CA ASP A 104 -15.07 -10.84 3.20
C ASP A 104 -16.02 -9.84 3.87
N GLY A 105 -15.61 -8.56 3.97
CA GLY A 105 -16.37 -7.50 4.60
C GLY A 105 -16.31 -7.50 6.13
N SER A 106 -15.61 -8.46 6.76
CA SER A 106 -15.40 -8.48 8.20
C SER A 106 -14.54 -7.28 8.65
N TRP A 107 -14.56 -6.98 9.95
CA TRP A 107 -13.90 -5.80 10.49
C TRP A 107 -13.01 -6.13 11.69
N THR A 108 -11.81 -5.54 11.71
CA THR A 108 -10.94 -5.56 12.89
C THR A 108 -9.99 -4.37 12.92
N LYS A 109 -9.86 -3.73 14.09
CA LYS A 109 -8.85 -2.70 14.34
C LYS A 109 -7.41 -3.25 14.45
N ASP A 110 -7.25 -4.56 14.66
CA ASP A 110 -5.95 -5.17 14.94
C ASP A 110 -5.15 -5.36 13.64
N LYS A 111 -4.02 -4.65 13.52
CA LYS A 111 -3.10 -4.75 12.38
C LYS A 111 -2.66 -6.20 12.13
N SER A 112 -2.29 -6.93 13.18
CA SER A 112 -1.78 -8.31 13.03
C SER A 112 -2.83 -9.27 12.48
N LYS A 113 -4.11 -9.08 12.83
CA LYS A 113 -5.21 -9.88 12.31
C LYS A 113 -5.48 -9.60 10.84
N ARG A 114 -5.41 -8.33 10.42
CA ARG A 114 -5.56 -7.92 9.02
C ARG A 114 -4.46 -8.53 8.15
N GLU A 115 -3.22 -8.42 8.59
CA GLU A 115 -2.05 -8.99 7.91
C GLU A 115 -2.12 -10.51 7.80
N LYS A 116 -2.49 -11.19 8.90
CA LYS A 116 -2.71 -12.63 8.93
C LYS A 116 -3.80 -13.04 7.94
N TYR A 117 -4.94 -12.36 7.95
CA TYR A 117 -6.04 -12.63 7.04
C TYR A 117 -5.59 -12.55 5.57
N LEU A 118 -4.87 -11.48 5.20
CA LEU A 118 -4.39 -11.30 3.82
C LEU A 118 -3.41 -12.41 3.42
N LYS A 119 -2.47 -12.79 4.29
CA LYS A 119 -1.56 -13.93 4.04
C LYS A 119 -2.31 -15.24 3.82
N GLU A 120 -3.34 -15.50 4.61
CA GLU A 120 -4.17 -16.71 4.48
C GLU A 120 -4.98 -16.76 3.16
N GLN A 121 -5.15 -15.63 2.47
CA GLN A 121 -5.80 -15.61 1.14
C GLN A 121 -4.89 -16.14 0.02
N PHE A 122 -3.57 -16.21 0.22
CA PHE A 122 -2.61 -16.54 -0.83
C PHE A 122 -1.58 -17.57 -0.34
N SER A 123 -1.75 -18.85 -0.72
CA SER A 123 -0.81 -19.91 -0.34
C SER A 123 0.42 -19.99 -1.25
N ASP A 124 0.39 -19.35 -2.41
CA ASP A 124 1.40 -19.38 -3.47
C ASP A 124 2.26 -18.10 -3.55
N LYS A 125 1.92 -17.05 -2.77
CA LYS A 125 2.63 -15.76 -2.76
C LYS A 125 3.31 -15.50 -1.42
N ARG A 126 4.56 -15.08 -1.45
CA ARG A 126 5.29 -14.57 -0.28
C ARG A 126 4.90 -13.11 -0.08
N ILE A 127 4.18 -12.82 1.00
CA ILE A 127 3.72 -11.47 1.35
C ILE A 127 4.48 -10.96 2.58
N THR A 128 5.09 -9.78 2.47
CA THR A 128 5.69 -9.06 3.61
C THR A 128 4.93 -7.79 3.94
N PHE A 129 5.03 -7.38 5.21
CA PHE A 129 4.45 -6.15 5.73
C PHE A 129 5.57 -5.36 6.41
N VAL A 130 5.75 -4.10 6.00
CA VAL A 130 6.89 -3.29 6.44
C VAL A 130 6.47 -1.84 6.62
N ASP A 131 7.17 -1.13 7.49
CA ASP A 131 7.11 0.33 7.51
C ASP A 131 7.88 0.87 6.30
N LEU A 132 7.29 1.78 5.53
CA LEU A 132 7.92 2.32 4.33
C LEU A 132 9.30 2.96 4.62
N GLU A 133 9.48 3.55 5.81
CA GLU A 133 10.76 4.14 6.20
C GLU A 133 11.84 3.08 6.48
N GLN A 134 11.43 1.85 6.78
CA GLN A 134 12.29 0.73 7.18
C GLN A 134 12.52 -0.28 6.05
N ILE A 135 12.10 0.03 4.82
CA ILE A 135 12.42 -0.80 3.67
C ILE A 135 13.93 -0.95 3.51
N ASN A 136 14.34 -2.15 3.13
CA ASN A 136 15.73 -2.52 2.91
C ASN A 136 15.78 -3.62 1.83
N PRO A 137 16.95 -3.98 1.30
CA PRO A 137 17.02 -4.89 0.16
C PRO A 137 16.34 -6.25 0.33
N SER A 138 16.18 -6.79 1.55
CA SER A 138 15.55 -8.11 1.75
C SER A 138 14.08 -8.16 1.33
N ILE A 139 13.40 -7.01 1.19
CA ILE A 139 12.02 -7.00 0.74
C ILE A 139 11.86 -7.49 -0.72
N SER A 140 12.94 -7.47 -1.53
CA SER A 140 12.91 -7.98 -2.90
C SER A 140 12.65 -9.49 -2.95
N ASP A 141 12.92 -10.19 -1.85
CA ASP A 141 12.60 -11.61 -1.71
C ASP A 141 11.11 -11.89 -1.59
N PHE A 142 10.23 -10.88 -1.57
CA PHE A 142 8.78 -11.09 -1.49
C PHE A 142 8.10 -10.82 -2.83
N ASP A 143 7.06 -11.61 -3.13
CA ASP A 143 6.25 -11.38 -4.33
C ASP A 143 5.37 -10.13 -4.14
N VAL A 144 4.96 -9.89 -2.89
CA VAL A 144 4.16 -8.74 -2.50
C VAL A 144 4.75 -8.07 -1.25
N ALA A 145 4.94 -6.76 -1.30
CA ALA A 145 5.25 -5.94 -0.13
C ALA A 145 4.11 -4.94 0.14
N VAL A 146 3.53 -4.98 1.33
CA VAL A 146 2.58 -3.97 1.79
C VAL A 146 3.30 -3.04 2.75
N CYS A 147 3.53 -1.80 2.32
CA CYS A 147 4.35 -0.80 3.01
C CYS A 147 3.46 0.26 3.64
N SER A 148 3.36 0.29 4.98
CA SER A 148 2.58 1.32 5.67
C SER A 148 3.37 2.62 5.83
N TYR A 149 2.73 3.78 5.62
CA TYR A 149 3.33 5.09 5.82
C TYR A 149 2.34 6.05 6.50
N LYS A 150 2.71 6.58 7.66
CA LYS A 150 1.76 7.25 8.57
C LYS A 150 1.92 8.77 8.70
N ASP A 151 2.98 9.34 8.12
CA ASP A 151 3.45 10.68 8.46
C ASP A 151 2.39 11.79 8.31
N ILE A 152 1.50 11.72 7.32
CA ILE A 152 0.53 12.80 7.09
C ILE A 152 -0.48 12.88 8.23
N ASP A 153 -1.15 11.78 8.55
CA ASP A 153 -2.12 11.75 9.65
C ASP A 153 -1.45 12.03 11.00
N ASP A 154 -0.34 11.34 11.29
CA ASP A 154 0.42 11.50 12.53
C ASP A 154 0.88 12.94 12.78
N ILE A 155 1.35 13.65 11.74
CA ILE A 155 1.77 15.05 11.83
C ILE A 155 0.54 15.97 11.82
N GLY A 156 -0.51 15.62 11.06
CA GLY A 156 -1.79 16.30 11.01
C GLY A 156 -2.45 16.40 12.38
N GLU A 157 -2.59 15.29 13.09
CA GLU A 157 -3.16 15.27 14.44
C GLU A 157 -2.31 16.09 15.45
N LYS A 158 -0.98 15.96 15.39
CA LYS A 158 -0.07 16.63 16.34
C LYS A 158 0.09 18.13 16.08
N MET A 159 0.12 18.53 14.82
CA MET A 159 0.50 19.88 14.39
C MET A 159 -0.63 20.66 13.72
N GLN A 160 -1.76 20.02 13.44
CA GLN A 160 -2.95 20.61 12.81
C GLN A 160 -2.55 21.29 11.50
N HIS A 161 -3.08 22.48 11.20
CA HIS A 161 -2.70 23.27 10.03
C HIS A 161 -1.19 23.56 9.90
N LYS A 162 -0.38 23.45 10.98
CA LYS A 162 1.08 23.59 10.88
C LYS A 162 1.73 22.39 10.17
N ALA A 163 1.04 21.26 10.04
CA ALA A 163 1.48 20.08 9.29
C ALA A 163 1.80 20.41 7.82
N LEU A 164 1.14 21.43 7.25
CA LEU A 164 1.42 21.96 5.91
C LEU A 164 2.91 22.30 5.66
N LYS A 165 3.65 22.63 6.72
CA LYS A 165 5.10 22.91 6.65
C LYS A 165 5.92 21.69 6.22
N TYR A 166 5.43 20.48 6.50
CA TYR A 166 6.15 19.23 6.30
C TYR A 166 5.71 18.50 5.04
N LEU A 167 4.59 18.90 4.42
CA LEU A 167 4.07 18.23 3.23
C LEU A 167 5.10 18.11 2.11
N ASN A 168 5.90 19.15 1.84
CA ASN A 168 6.95 19.06 0.81
C ASN A 168 7.95 17.94 1.09
N LYS A 169 8.41 17.84 2.34
CA LYS A 169 9.33 16.77 2.75
C LYS A 169 8.66 15.39 2.65
N ILE A 170 7.41 15.26 3.07
CA ILE A 170 6.65 13.99 2.99
C ILE A 170 6.51 13.55 1.52
N LYS A 171 6.18 14.48 0.62
CA LYS A 171 6.06 14.19 -0.81
C LYS A 171 7.39 13.75 -1.43
N GLU A 172 8.48 14.42 -1.08
CA GLU A 172 9.84 14.06 -1.50
C GLU A 172 10.20 12.65 -1.00
N THR A 173 9.95 12.36 0.29
CA THR A 173 10.17 11.02 0.86
C THR A 173 9.38 9.95 0.12
N LEU A 174 8.08 10.19 -0.15
CA LEU A 174 7.24 9.23 -0.87
C LEU A 174 7.72 9.01 -2.31
N ALA A 175 8.12 10.07 -3.01
CA ALA A 175 8.67 9.96 -4.35
C ALA A 175 9.97 9.14 -4.38
N ASP A 176 10.89 9.42 -3.44
CA ASP A 176 12.14 8.66 -3.29
C ASP A 176 11.87 7.18 -2.98
N LYS A 177 10.90 6.90 -2.10
CA LYS A 177 10.52 5.53 -1.73
C LYS A 177 9.86 4.76 -2.87
N ILE A 178 9.07 5.41 -3.73
CA ILE A 178 8.55 4.81 -4.97
C ILE A 178 9.71 4.40 -5.88
N VAL A 179 10.69 5.29 -6.09
CA VAL A 179 11.88 4.98 -6.90
C VAL A 179 12.75 3.89 -6.25
N GLU A 180 12.86 3.88 -4.93
CA GLU A 180 13.59 2.84 -4.18
C GLU A 180 12.94 1.46 -4.37
N LEU A 181 11.61 1.36 -4.25
CA LEU A 181 10.89 0.11 -4.50
C LEU A 181 11.07 -0.39 -5.93
N GLU A 182 11.10 0.50 -6.92
CA GLU A 182 11.36 0.11 -8.31
C GLU A 182 12.78 -0.46 -8.48
N LYS A 183 13.79 0.19 -7.88
CA LYS A 183 15.18 -0.30 -7.87
C LYS A 183 15.35 -1.62 -7.12
N LEU A 184 14.47 -1.91 -6.16
CA LEU A 184 14.40 -3.19 -5.46
C LEU A 184 13.68 -4.28 -6.28
N GLY A 185 13.25 -3.97 -7.50
CA GLY A 185 12.70 -4.93 -8.44
C GLY A 185 11.19 -5.11 -8.38
N PHE A 186 10.44 -4.21 -7.71
CA PHE A 186 8.98 -4.21 -7.79
C PHE A 186 8.51 -3.63 -9.13
N GLN A 187 7.90 -4.48 -9.97
CA GLN A 187 7.45 -4.08 -11.31
C GLN A 187 6.17 -3.24 -11.27
N ASN A 188 5.33 -3.48 -10.25
CA ASN A 188 4.11 -2.74 -10.00
C ASN A 188 4.18 -2.12 -8.60
N ILE A 189 4.01 -0.81 -8.50
CA ILE A 189 4.00 -0.09 -7.23
C ILE A 189 2.71 0.71 -7.15
N TYR A 190 1.89 0.46 -6.14
CA TYR A 190 0.66 1.20 -5.91
C TYR A 190 0.85 2.20 -4.77
N LEU A 191 0.38 3.43 -4.96
CA LEU A 191 0.17 4.40 -3.90
C LEU A 191 -1.34 4.51 -3.66
N VAL A 192 -1.77 4.05 -2.49
CA VAL A 192 -3.17 4.09 -2.05
C VAL A 192 -3.29 4.83 -0.72
N SER A 193 -4.49 5.31 -0.40
CA SER A 193 -4.79 5.90 0.92
C SER A 193 -6.05 5.33 1.52
N ASP A 194 -6.06 5.20 2.84
CA ASP A 194 -7.22 4.78 3.62
C ASP A 194 -8.29 5.88 3.70
N HIS A 195 -7.88 7.12 3.86
CA HIS A 195 -8.74 8.30 3.76
C HIS A 195 -7.93 9.50 3.28
N GLY A 196 -8.64 10.57 2.94
CA GLY A 196 -8.06 11.90 2.90
C GLY A 196 -8.36 12.68 4.18
N PHE A 197 -8.20 14.00 4.13
CA PHE A 197 -8.47 14.88 5.26
C PHE A 197 -8.97 16.24 4.78
N VAL A 198 -9.52 17.01 5.71
CA VAL A 198 -9.88 18.41 5.50
C VAL A 198 -9.04 19.30 6.40
N LEU A 199 -8.69 20.47 5.88
CA LEU A 199 -8.11 21.55 6.66
C LEU A 199 -9.21 22.57 6.96
N THR A 200 -9.61 22.64 8.21
CA THR A 200 -10.72 23.49 8.65
C THR A 200 -10.30 24.94 8.88
N GLY A 201 -9.00 25.22 8.79
CA GLY A 201 -8.44 26.57 8.89
C GLY A 201 -8.50 27.13 10.31
N ILE A 202 -8.72 28.44 10.43
CA ILE A 202 -8.93 29.11 11.71
C ILE A 202 -10.41 28.94 12.08
N LEU A 203 -10.68 28.28 13.20
CA LEU A 203 -12.04 27.99 13.69
C LEU A 203 -12.35 28.75 14.98
N LYS A 204 -13.46 29.47 14.99
CA LYS A 204 -14.11 30.01 16.19
C LYS A 204 -15.10 28.99 16.75
N GLU A 205 -15.48 29.12 18.02
CA GLU A 205 -16.49 28.24 18.62
C GLU A 205 -17.83 28.28 17.87
N SER A 206 -18.20 29.43 17.31
CA SER A 206 -19.39 29.61 16.46
C SER A 206 -19.33 28.81 15.15
N ASP A 207 -18.12 28.47 14.69
CA ASP A 207 -17.89 27.72 13.45
C ASP A 207 -18.02 26.21 13.67
N LYS A 208 -18.10 25.74 14.92
CA LYS A 208 -18.29 24.32 15.24
C LYS A 208 -19.77 23.96 15.19
N ILE A 209 -20.05 22.71 14.83
CA ILE A 209 -21.42 22.18 14.79
C ILE A 209 -21.78 21.65 16.17
N GLU A 210 -22.77 22.30 16.80
CA GLU A 210 -23.44 21.75 17.98
C GLU A 210 -24.53 20.78 17.54
N TYR A 211 -24.31 19.51 17.87
CA TYR A 211 -25.26 18.43 17.67
C TYR A 211 -25.16 17.50 18.89
N SER A 212 -26.29 17.32 19.56
CA SER A 212 -26.41 16.57 20.81
C SER A 212 -27.59 15.59 20.66
N PRO A 213 -27.38 14.45 19.99
CA PRO A 213 -28.43 13.47 19.84
C PRO A 213 -28.79 12.82 21.16
N SER A 214 -30.03 12.34 21.28
CA SER A 214 -30.46 11.50 22.40
C SER A 214 -29.90 10.08 22.26
N GLY A 215 -29.58 9.44 23.38
CA GLY A 215 -29.16 8.04 23.42
C GLY A 215 -27.65 7.84 23.28
N GLU A 216 -27.23 6.57 23.22
CA GLU A 216 -25.83 6.20 23.08
C GLU A 216 -25.26 6.64 21.74
N ASN A 217 -24.19 7.42 21.80
CA ASN A 217 -23.49 7.94 20.64
C ASN A 217 -21.99 8.07 20.91
N SER A 218 -21.21 7.99 19.83
CA SER A 218 -19.80 8.35 19.82
C SER A 218 -19.61 9.53 18.87
N LYS A 219 -18.90 10.56 19.32
CA LYS A 219 -18.75 11.82 18.60
C LYS A 219 -17.29 12.07 18.24
N SER A 220 -17.02 12.21 16.96
CA SER A 220 -15.75 12.66 16.40
C SER A 220 -15.91 14.05 15.77
N GLU A 221 -14.80 14.64 15.33
CA GLU A 221 -14.81 15.95 14.67
C GLU A 221 -15.62 15.97 13.39
N ARG A 222 -15.68 14.86 12.64
CA ARG A 222 -16.30 14.82 11.31
C ARG A 222 -17.56 13.96 11.21
N PHE A 223 -17.85 13.16 12.24
CA PHE A 223 -19.06 12.34 12.30
C PHE A 223 -19.56 12.13 13.73
N VAL A 224 -20.82 11.73 13.85
CA VAL A 224 -21.42 11.18 15.08
C VAL A 224 -21.99 9.80 14.76
N ALA A 225 -21.56 8.77 15.49
CA ALA A 225 -22.09 7.41 15.36
C ALA A 225 -23.18 7.14 16.40
N LEU A 226 -24.28 6.50 16.00
CA LEU A 226 -25.46 6.27 16.84
C LEU A 226 -26.01 4.85 16.67
N LYS A 227 -26.53 4.28 17.76
CA LYS A 227 -27.23 2.98 17.72
C LYS A 227 -28.60 3.07 17.06
N GLN A 228 -29.27 4.21 17.26
CA GLN A 228 -30.65 4.46 16.82
C GLN A 228 -30.67 5.44 15.65
N LYS A 229 -31.72 5.34 14.82
CA LYS A 229 -31.91 6.21 13.66
C LYS A 229 -32.01 7.68 14.11
N PRO A 230 -31.08 8.55 13.68
CA PRO A 230 -31.05 9.93 14.14
C PRO A 230 -32.13 10.78 13.45
N GLN A 231 -32.68 11.74 14.18
CA GLN A 231 -33.36 12.90 13.61
C GLN A 231 -32.33 14.02 13.47
N VAL A 232 -32.18 14.56 12.26
CA VAL A 232 -31.13 15.54 11.95
C VAL A 232 -31.69 16.76 11.22
N PRO A 233 -31.17 17.97 11.47
CA PRO A 233 -31.48 19.14 10.67
C PRO A 233 -30.93 19.00 9.24
N ASN A 234 -31.47 19.79 8.30
CA ASN A 234 -31.11 19.73 6.87
C ASN A 234 -29.62 19.97 6.58
N THR A 235 -28.88 20.60 7.49
CA THR A 235 -27.44 20.88 7.38
C THR A 235 -26.57 19.64 7.65
N LEU A 236 -27.15 18.58 8.20
CA LEU A 236 -26.50 17.30 8.45
C LEU A 236 -27.06 16.22 7.53
N PHE A 237 -26.34 15.12 7.39
CA PHE A 237 -26.73 14.00 6.55
C PHE A 237 -26.66 12.71 7.38
N PRO A 238 -27.79 11.99 7.56
CA PRO A 238 -27.80 10.71 8.26
C PRO A 238 -27.48 9.57 7.27
N ILE A 239 -26.70 8.60 7.71
CA ILE A 239 -26.26 7.46 6.91
C ILE A 239 -26.55 6.19 7.71
N GLU A 240 -27.23 5.22 7.10
CA GLU A 240 -27.40 3.89 7.68
C GLU A 240 -26.16 3.07 7.36
N LYS A 241 -25.29 2.90 8.36
CA LYS A 241 -24.02 2.18 8.21
C LYS A 241 -23.50 1.72 9.56
N SER A 242 -23.15 0.45 9.63
CA SER A 242 -22.53 -0.13 10.83
C SER A 242 -21.08 0.31 10.97
N TYR A 243 -20.74 0.77 12.16
CA TYR A 243 -19.37 1.07 12.58
C TYR A 243 -19.26 0.78 14.08
N LEU A 244 -18.37 -0.14 14.46
CA LEU A 244 -18.28 -0.67 15.82
C LEU A 244 -19.66 -1.17 16.31
N GLU A 245 -20.10 -0.76 17.50
CA GLU A 245 -21.42 -1.08 18.05
C GLU A 245 -22.58 -0.19 17.54
N TYR A 246 -22.31 0.73 16.61
CA TYR A 246 -23.28 1.70 16.08
C TYR A 246 -23.81 1.25 14.72
N ASN A 247 -25.02 1.70 14.37
CA ASN A 247 -25.72 1.32 13.13
C ASN A 247 -25.97 2.51 12.20
N HIS A 248 -25.71 3.73 12.68
CA HIS A 248 -25.94 4.95 11.92
C HIS A 248 -24.77 5.90 12.13
N LEU A 249 -24.47 6.68 11.09
CA LEU A 249 -23.55 7.81 11.13
C LEU A 249 -24.32 9.09 10.82
N VAL A 250 -23.88 10.20 11.38
CA VAL A 250 -24.32 11.55 11.02
C VAL A 250 -23.09 12.34 10.67
N VAL A 251 -23.07 12.88 9.45
CA VAL A 251 -21.98 13.72 8.95
C VAL A 251 -22.50 15.12 8.65
N SER A 252 -21.60 16.10 8.59
CA SER A 252 -21.93 17.43 8.09
C SER A 252 -22.00 17.43 6.57
N LYS A 253 -22.94 18.20 6.00
CA LYS A 253 -22.95 18.50 4.55
C LYS A 253 -21.89 19.50 4.11
N ASN A 254 -21.05 19.96 5.03
CA ASN A 254 -19.98 20.93 4.81
C ASN A 254 -18.67 20.49 5.49
N LEU A 255 -17.59 21.25 5.31
CA LEU A 255 -16.28 20.96 5.89
C LEU A 255 -16.16 21.30 7.39
N ARG A 256 -17.21 21.80 8.05
CA ARG A 256 -17.14 22.19 9.48
C ARG A 256 -17.10 20.96 10.40
N SER A 257 -16.33 21.07 11.48
CA SER A 257 -16.26 20.02 12.49
C SER A 257 -17.40 20.12 13.51
N PHE A 258 -17.83 18.97 14.03
CA PHE A 258 -18.63 18.88 15.24
C PHE A 258 -17.82 19.33 16.45
N LYS A 259 -18.52 19.91 17.44
CA LYS A 259 -17.90 20.31 18.71
C LYS A 259 -17.52 19.08 19.54
N THR A 260 -16.23 18.83 19.65
CA THR A 260 -15.51 17.83 20.47
C THR A 260 -14.44 18.49 21.36
N THR A 261 -13.83 17.72 22.25
CA THR A 261 -12.63 18.14 22.98
C THR A 261 -11.39 17.92 22.12
N GLY A 262 -10.51 18.91 22.02
CA GLY A 262 -9.27 18.76 21.26
C GLY A 262 -8.85 20.03 20.52
N ALA A 263 -7.69 19.96 19.87
CA ALA A 263 -7.28 20.94 18.89
C ALA A 263 -8.00 20.69 17.56
N TYR A 264 -8.14 21.72 16.74
CA TYR A 264 -8.81 21.64 15.44
C TYR A 264 -7.90 22.24 14.37
N GLY A 265 -8.08 21.81 13.13
CA GLY A 265 -7.37 22.35 11.98
C GLY A 265 -7.03 21.31 10.93
N PHE A 266 -6.82 20.07 11.36
CA PHE A 266 -6.72 18.87 10.54
C PHE A 266 -7.76 17.88 11.04
N ALA A 267 -8.62 17.38 10.15
CA ALA A 267 -9.68 16.47 10.55
C ALA A 267 -10.03 15.49 9.43
N HIS A 268 -10.48 14.30 9.81
CA HIS A 268 -10.98 13.26 8.92
C HIS A 268 -12.13 12.49 9.61
N GLY A 269 -12.76 11.57 8.88
CA GLY A 269 -13.90 10.75 9.33
C GLY A 269 -15.24 11.16 8.74
N GLY A 270 -15.28 12.24 7.96
CA GLY A 270 -16.47 12.78 7.32
C GLY A 270 -16.76 12.16 5.96
N ALA A 271 -17.61 12.84 5.21
CA ALA A 271 -18.08 12.39 3.89
C ALA A 271 -17.78 13.39 2.77
N SER A 272 -16.81 14.29 2.97
CA SER A 272 -16.43 15.22 1.90
C SER A 272 -15.67 14.49 0.79
N PRO A 273 -15.71 14.98 -0.46
CA PRO A 273 -14.88 14.45 -1.55
C PRO A 273 -13.39 14.38 -1.19
N GLN A 274 -12.88 15.37 -0.44
CA GLN A 274 -11.48 15.42 0.01
C GLN A 274 -11.12 14.28 0.96
N GLU A 275 -12.08 13.78 1.73
CA GLU A 275 -11.92 12.65 2.66
C GLU A 275 -12.14 11.30 1.95
N LEU A 276 -13.03 11.25 0.95
CA LEU A 276 -13.53 10.03 0.35
C LEU A 276 -12.93 9.67 -1.02
N ILE A 277 -12.49 10.63 -1.81
CA ILE A 277 -11.86 10.37 -3.11
C ILE A 277 -10.36 10.33 -2.90
N VAL A 278 -9.83 9.12 -2.77
CA VAL A 278 -8.43 8.85 -2.42
C VAL A 278 -7.64 8.33 -3.64
N PRO A 279 -6.30 8.45 -3.65
CA PRO A 279 -5.50 7.95 -4.75
C PRO A 279 -5.50 6.42 -4.82
N CYS A 280 -5.43 5.90 -6.04
CA CYS A 280 -5.06 4.53 -6.36
C CYS A 280 -4.10 4.56 -7.56
N PHE A 281 -2.91 5.12 -7.34
CA PHE A 281 -1.96 5.40 -8.40
C PHE A 281 -1.04 4.22 -8.60
N LYS A 282 -0.82 3.81 -9.86
CA LYS A 282 0.10 2.74 -10.21
C LYS A 282 1.33 3.33 -10.87
N PHE A 283 2.50 2.95 -10.38
CA PHE A 283 3.81 3.22 -10.98
C PHE A 283 4.36 1.89 -11.51
N SER A 284 4.97 1.95 -12.68
CA SER A 284 5.63 0.81 -13.34
C SER A 284 6.78 1.31 -14.21
N SER A 285 7.80 0.50 -14.43
CA SER A 285 8.91 0.88 -15.30
C SER A 285 8.37 1.10 -16.73
N GLY A 286 8.58 2.30 -17.31
CA GLY A 286 8.02 2.67 -18.61
C GLY A 286 8.60 1.92 -19.82
N ASN A 287 9.67 1.14 -19.60
CA ASN A 287 10.34 0.32 -20.60
C ASN A 287 10.39 -1.14 -20.13
N THR A 288 9.28 -1.86 -20.20
CA THR A 288 9.35 -3.32 -20.32
C THR A 288 9.73 -3.62 -21.77
N VAL A 289 11.01 -3.47 -22.08
CA VAL A 289 11.53 -4.26 -23.19
C VAL A 289 11.53 -5.70 -22.68
N ASP A 290 10.92 -6.62 -23.41
CA ASP A 290 10.90 -8.04 -23.05
C ASP A 290 12.34 -8.56 -22.97
N LYS A 291 12.93 -8.48 -21.77
CA LYS A 291 14.26 -9.01 -21.51
C LYS A 291 14.19 -10.53 -21.60
N LEU A 292 15.31 -11.14 -21.98
CA LEU A 292 15.41 -12.60 -22.04
C LEU A 292 14.99 -13.24 -20.70
N LYS A 293 14.02 -14.15 -20.77
CA LYS A 293 13.56 -14.90 -19.60
C LYS A 293 14.64 -15.90 -19.17
N ILE A 294 14.93 -15.96 -17.87
CA ILE A 294 15.83 -16.93 -17.26
C ILE A 294 15.05 -17.70 -16.22
N GLU A 295 15.07 -19.03 -16.32
CA GLU A 295 14.31 -19.92 -15.44
C GLU A 295 15.21 -21.02 -14.87
N ILE A 296 14.82 -21.59 -13.73
CA ILE A 296 15.38 -22.82 -13.19
C ILE A 296 14.64 -23.99 -13.84
N GLY A 297 15.31 -24.72 -14.72
CA GLY A 297 14.72 -25.79 -15.52
C GLY A 297 14.51 -27.10 -14.75
N ASN A 298 15.15 -27.29 -13.61
CA ASN A 298 15.15 -28.56 -12.86
C ASN A 298 14.42 -28.49 -11.50
N LYS A 299 13.40 -27.64 -11.36
CA LYS A 299 12.69 -27.46 -10.06
C LYS A 299 12.12 -28.74 -9.47
N ALA A 300 11.66 -29.68 -10.31
CA ALA A 300 11.15 -30.96 -9.84
C ALA A 300 12.24 -31.79 -9.12
N ASP A 301 13.46 -31.77 -9.65
CA ASP A 301 14.61 -32.49 -9.09
C ASP A 301 15.10 -31.87 -7.76
N LEU A 302 14.67 -30.65 -7.44
CA LEU A 302 15.13 -29.89 -6.28
C LEU A 302 14.21 -30.07 -5.05
N GLN A 303 13.06 -30.74 -5.21
CA GLN A 303 12.13 -30.97 -4.10
C GLN A 303 12.65 -32.01 -3.09
N GLU A 304 13.46 -32.96 -3.54
CA GLU A 304 14.08 -33.98 -2.69
C GLU A 304 15.50 -34.28 -3.20
N VAL A 305 16.50 -33.60 -2.64
CA VAL A 305 17.91 -33.80 -3.02
C VAL A 305 18.60 -34.75 -2.06
N GLU A 306 19.21 -35.82 -2.58
CA GLU A 306 20.09 -36.70 -1.81
C GLU A 306 21.50 -36.11 -1.68
N GLY A 307 21.98 -35.95 -0.45
CA GLY A 307 23.35 -35.49 -0.18
C GLY A 307 23.47 -34.00 0.19
N GLU A 308 24.71 -33.52 0.27
CA GLU A 308 25.03 -32.15 0.72
C GLU A 308 25.02 -31.12 -0.41
N ASN A 309 25.15 -31.56 -1.65
CA ASN A 309 25.23 -30.66 -2.81
C ASN A 309 24.01 -30.82 -3.71
N PHE A 310 23.63 -29.74 -4.40
CA PHE A 310 22.56 -29.72 -5.39
C PHE A 310 22.98 -28.90 -6.62
N GLU A 311 22.40 -29.26 -7.78
CA GLU A 311 22.67 -28.58 -9.06
C GLU A 311 21.49 -27.67 -9.43
N ILE A 312 21.76 -26.41 -9.77
CA ILE A 312 20.80 -25.48 -10.38
C ILE A 312 21.05 -25.44 -11.88
N ARG A 313 20.02 -25.80 -12.67
CA ARG A 313 20.04 -25.67 -14.13
C ARG A 313 19.29 -24.42 -14.53
N LEU A 314 20.01 -23.39 -14.93
CA LEU A 314 19.43 -22.23 -15.57
C LEU A 314 19.14 -22.55 -17.04
N GLN A 315 18.00 -22.09 -17.52
CA GLN A 315 17.61 -22.14 -18.92
C GLN A 315 17.12 -20.77 -19.37
N ALA A 316 17.57 -20.35 -20.55
CA ALA A 316 16.99 -19.26 -21.29
C ALA A 316 16.17 -19.88 -22.44
N PRO A 317 14.82 -19.83 -22.41
CA PRO A 317 14.02 -20.25 -23.55
C PRO A 317 14.45 -19.49 -24.81
N LYS A 318 14.21 -20.08 -25.99
CA LYS A 318 14.39 -19.35 -27.25
C LYS A 318 13.36 -18.20 -27.29
N GLY A 319 13.80 -16.98 -26.97
CA GLY A 319 13.02 -15.73 -27.02
C GLY A 319 13.14 -15.00 -28.36
N GLY A 320 12.38 -13.91 -28.53
CA GLY A 320 12.19 -13.18 -29.79
C GLY A 320 13.48 -12.67 -30.47
N GLN A 321 13.34 -12.19 -31.72
CA GLN A 321 14.45 -11.65 -32.52
C GLN A 321 14.85 -10.21 -32.14
N ASP A 322 14.38 -9.68 -31.01
CA ASP A 322 14.73 -8.32 -30.61
C ASP A 322 16.12 -8.26 -29.96
N LEU A 323 16.72 -7.07 -29.99
CA LEU A 323 18.10 -6.85 -29.54
C LEU A 323 18.28 -7.03 -28.01
N PHE A 324 17.18 -7.04 -27.26
CA PHE A 324 17.15 -7.00 -25.79
C PHE A 324 16.79 -8.36 -25.18
N SER A 325 16.37 -9.32 -26.00
CA SER A 325 16.19 -10.73 -25.65
C SER A 325 17.35 -11.63 -26.10
N VAL A 326 18.51 -11.07 -26.47
CA VAL A 326 19.67 -11.84 -26.95
C VAL A 326 20.40 -12.52 -25.80
N ASP A 327 20.73 -11.76 -24.75
CA ASP A 327 21.38 -12.27 -23.55
C ASP A 327 20.89 -11.55 -22.29
N ARG A 328 21.05 -12.20 -21.14
CA ARG A 328 20.77 -11.58 -19.84
C ARG A 328 21.81 -12.00 -18.83
N LYS A 329 22.28 -11.02 -18.06
CA LYS A 329 23.20 -11.26 -16.95
C LYS A 329 22.41 -11.51 -15.67
N CYS A 330 22.69 -12.61 -15.01
CA CYS A 330 22.05 -12.99 -13.76
C CYS A 330 23.07 -13.44 -12.71
N ARG A 331 22.61 -13.53 -11.46
CA ARG A 331 23.32 -14.19 -10.35
C ARG A 331 22.37 -15.16 -9.67
N ILE A 332 22.94 -16.22 -9.11
CA ILE A 332 22.23 -17.16 -8.25
C ILE A 332 22.65 -16.82 -6.81
N LEU A 333 21.68 -16.60 -5.94
CA LEU A 333 21.85 -16.41 -4.51
C LEU A 333 21.18 -17.57 -3.78
N VAL A 334 21.81 -18.06 -2.71
CA VAL A 334 21.32 -19.18 -1.90
C VAL A 334 21.20 -18.71 -0.46
N TYR A 335 20.01 -18.90 0.12
CA TYR A 335 19.70 -18.48 1.47
C TYR A 335 19.30 -19.66 2.35
N ALA A 336 19.74 -19.63 3.60
CA ALA A 336 19.18 -20.45 4.69
C ALA A 336 18.36 -19.52 5.60
N GLY A 337 17.03 -19.57 5.47
CA GLY A 337 16.16 -18.58 6.10
C GLY A 337 16.42 -17.18 5.53
N GLU A 338 16.97 -16.29 6.34
CA GLU A 338 17.31 -14.90 5.95
C GLU A 338 18.81 -14.70 5.69
N GLU A 339 19.66 -15.71 5.95
CA GLU A 339 21.11 -15.61 5.79
C GLU A 339 21.54 -16.09 4.40
N GLU A 340 22.26 -15.24 3.65
CA GLU A 340 22.90 -15.65 2.38
C GLU A 340 24.09 -16.56 2.70
N ILE A 341 23.98 -17.83 2.32
CA ILE A 341 25.03 -18.84 2.56
C ILE A 341 25.94 -19.04 1.34
N ALA A 342 25.47 -18.70 0.13
CA ALA A 342 26.28 -18.78 -1.08
C ALA A 342 25.75 -17.87 -2.20
N SER A 343 26.64 -17.46 -3.11
CA SER A 343 26.25 -16.80 -4.35
C SER A 343 27.19 -17.13 -5.51
N SER A 344 26.68 -17.00 -6.73
CA SER A 344 27.48 -17.13 -7.95
C SER A 344 28.13 -15.81 -8.37
N ASP A 345 29.17 -15.94 -9.21
CA ASP A 345 29.59 -14.86 -10.10
C ASP A 345 28.46 -14.44 -11.05
N VAL A 346 28.66 -13.33 -11.75
CA VAL A 346 27.74 -12.89 -12.82
C VAL A 346 27.77 -13.89 -13.97
N ILE A 347 26.60 -14.38 -14.33
CA ILE A 347 26.36 -15.34 -15.40
C ILE A 347 25.72 -14.59 -16.58
N SER A 348 26.38 -14.52 -17.74
CA SER A 348 25.72 -14.15 -18.99
C SER A 348 25.08 -15.41 -19.60
N LEU A 349 23.77 -15.39 -19.82
CA LEU A 349 23.06 -16.47 -20.49
C LEU A 349 22.41 -15.94 -21.77
N GLU A 350 22.72 -16.57 -22.90
CA GLU A 350 22.15 -16.24 -24.20
C GLU A 350 20.87 -17.06 -24.48
N ALA A 351 19.99 -16.54 -25.34
CA ALA A 351 18.74 -17.18 -25.69
C ALA A 351 18.94 -18.61 -26.24
N GLY A 352 18.20 -19.57 -25.70
CA GLY A 352 18.29 -20.99 -26.08
C GLY A 352 19.40 -21.77 -25.38
N ASN A 353 20.22 -21.13 -24.55
CA ASN A 353 21.28 -21.81 -23.80
C ASN A 353 20.80 -22.28 -22.42
N THR A 354 21.55 -23.24 -21.89
CA THR A 354 21.39 -23.73 -20.52
C THR A 354 22.74 -23.70 -19.82
N LEU A 355 22.73 -23.51 -18.51
CA LEU A 355 23.93 -23.48 -17.67
C LEU A 355 23.66 -24.21 -16.36
N LYS A 356 24.69 -24.89 -15.86
CA LYS A 356 24.68 -25.58 -14.57
C LYS A 356 25.57 -24.89 -13.57
N ARG A 357 25.12 -24.80 -12.32
CA ARG A 357 25.90 -24.38 -11.15
C ARG A 357 25.57 -25.28 -9.98
N GLU A 358 26.59 -25.70 -9.25
CA GLU A 358 26.45 -26.55 -8.07
C GLU A 358 26.60 -25.70 -6.81
N PHE A 359 25.77 -26.00 -5.81
CA PHE A 359 25.78 -25.36 -4.50
C PHE A 359 25.67 -26.42 -3.41
N SER A 360 25.95 -26.01 -2.17
CA SER A 360 25.84 -26.85 -0.97
C SER A 360 24.72 -26.34 -0.09
N PHE A 361 24.12 -27.23 0.71
CA PHE A 361 23.19 -26.86 1.77
C PHE A 361 23.88 -26.13 2.94
N ASP A 362 25.22 -26.19 3.02
CA ASP A 362 26.03 -25.65 4.12
C ASP A 362 25.52 -26.12 5.50
N GLY A 363 25.15 -27.41 5.58
CA GLY A 363 24.61 -28.04 6.79
C GLY A 363 23.12 -27.82 7.05
N ASN A 364 22.41 -27.07 6.21
CA ASN A 364 20.96 -26.83 6.35
C ASN A 364 20.12 -27.98 5.74
N ASN A 365 18.88 -28.14 6.20
CA ASN A 365 17.95 -29.13 5.62
C ASN A 365 17.13 -28.56 4.46
N GLU A 366 17.00 -27.24 4.39
CA GLU A 366 16.25 -26.52 3.39
C GLU A 366 16.94 -25.20 3.11
N VAL A 367 17.01 -24.83 1.83
CA VAL A 367 17.56 -23.55 1.37
C VAL A 367 16.68 -22.97 0.28
N SER A 368 16.63 -21.65 0.14
CA SER A 368 15.98 -20.99 -0.99
C SER A 368 17.02 -20.50 -2.00
N VAL A 369 16.75 -20.74 -3.28
CA VAL A 369 17.60 -20.31 -4.38
C VAL A 369 16.88 -19.24 -5.18
N HIS A 370 17.53 -18.10 -5.34
CA HIS A 370 17.00 -16.90 -5.97
C HIS A 370 17.89 -16.57 -7.17
N VAL A 371 17.29 -16.53 -8.37
CA VAL A 371 17.95 -16.05 -9.58
C VAL A 371 17.57 -14.59 -9.77
N ILE A 372 18.55 -13.70 -9.78
CA ILE A 372 18.33 -12.26 -9.91
C ILE A 372 19.05 -11.69 -11.13
N ASP A 373 18.53 -10.62 -11.72
CA ASP A 373 19.21 -9.82 -12.71
C ASP A 373 20.49 -9.20 -12.11
N ALA A 374 21.62 -9.33 -12.79
CA ALA A 374 22.88 -8.85 -12.26
C ALA A 374 22.93 -7.32 -12.14
N GLU A 375 22.22 -6.61 -13.03
CA GLU A 375 22.20 -5.15 -13.12
C GLU A 375 21.03 -4.57 -12.32
N THR A 376 19.81 -5.03 -12.56
CA THR A 376 18.60 -4.45 -11.95
C THR A 376 18.23 -5.07 -10.61
N LYS A 377 18.84 -6.20 -10.22
CA LYS A 377 18.48 -7.00 -9.03
C LYS A 377 17.05 -7.56 -9.04
N GLU A 378 16.35 -7.43 -10.17
CA GLU A 378 15.03 -8.03 -10.40
C GLU A 378 15.08 -9.56 -10.21
N HIS A 379 14.15 -10.12 -9.46
CA HIS A 379 14.02 -11.57 -9.31
C HIS A 379 13.50 -12.20 -10.62
N LEU A 380 14.30 -13.06 -11.21
CA LEU A 380 14.01 -13.74 -12.47
C LEU A 380 13.30 -15.06 -12.24
N ASP A 381 13.79 -15.83 -11.27
CA ASP A 381 13.18 -17.09 -10.86
C ASP A 381 13.61 -17.50 -9.44
N LYS A 382 12.87 -18.42 -8.83
CA LYS A 382 13.15 -18.95 -7.50
C LYS A 382 12.74 -20.41 -7.35
N VAL A 383 13.36 -21.09 -6.40
CA VAL A 383 12.99 -22.44 -5.96
C VAL A 383 13.44 -22.69 -4.53
N THR A 384 12.64 -23.41 -3.75
CA THR A 384 13.07 -23.99 -2.47
C THR A 384 13.68 -25.37 -2.76
N VAL A 385 14.85 -25.62 -2.19
CA VAL A 385 15.56 -26.89 -2.31
C VAL A 385 15.54 -27.58 -0.95
N THR A 386 15.08 -28.82 -0.91
CA THR A 386 14.94 -29.58 0.34
C THR A 386 15.83 -30.82 0.30
N LYS A 387 16.59 -31.02 1.37
CA LYS A 387 17.47 -32.17 1.53
C LYS A 387 16.67 -33.37 2.00
N SER A 388 16.83 -34.51 1.33
CA SER A 388 16.16 -35.74 1.72
C SER A 388 16.75 -36.25 3.05
N SER A 389 15.87 -36.58 4.00
CA SER A 389 16.24 -37.24 5.25
C SER A 389 16.18 -38.76 5.06
N GLY A 390 16.92 -39.28 4.08
CA GLY A 390 17.10 -40.71 3.89
C GLY A 390 17.82 -41.31 5.10
N ARG A 391 17.10 -42.08 5.94
CA ARG A 391 17.73 -42.93 6.96
C ARG A 391 18.76 -43.82 6.28
N ASP A 392 20.00 -43.68 6.71
CA ASP A 392 21.06 -44.64 6.45
C ASP A 392 20.63 -46.00 7.02
N LEU A 393 20.04 -46.86 6.17
CA LEU A 393 19.73 -48.26 6.46
C LEU A 393 20.96 -49.16 6.20
N GLY A 394 22.17 -48.58 6.24
CA GLY A 394 23.43 -49.29 6.17
C GLY A 394 23.87 -49.87 7.51
N GLY A 395 23.15 -50.87 8.04
CA GLY A 395 23.66 -51.64 9.17
C GLY A 395 22.61 -52.35 10.00
N LEU A 396 22.14 -53.50 9.52
CA LEU A 396 21.70 -54.65 10.32
C LEU A 396 21.52 -55.84 9.35
N LEU A 397 22.65 -56.51 9.08
CA LEU A 397 22.71 -57.91 8.67
C LEU A 397 23.27 -58.71 9.84
#